data_AF-A0A352WP28-F1
#
_entry.id   AF-A0A352WP28-F1
#
_cell.length_a   1.000
_cell.length_b   1.000
_cell.length_c   1.000
_cell.angle_alpha   90.00
_cell.angle_beta   90.00
_cell.angle_gamma   90.00
#
_symmetry.space_group_name_H-M   'P 1'
#
loop_
_entity.id
_entity.type
_entity.pdbx_description
1 polymer ?
#
loop_
_entity_poly.entity_id
_entity_poly.type
_entity_poly.pdbx_seq_one_letter_code
_entity_poly.pdbx_strand_id
1 'polypeptide(L)'
;MHLTCTLTTKSVSLLPLHHIQRAIHAFFSEVNEQALQLMMHHPECEAEAQRIVRKSNSLLRQHIGTFKSNPWKAPQDSAALKKLCQEAQEDSLKLMQRIQQAAANPAAFAAARPDEQNA
;
A
#
# COMPACT_ATOMS: atom_id res chain seq x y z
N MET A 1 11.51 -3.43 44.85
CA MET A 1 11.24 -2.27 43.98
C MET A 1 10.25 -2.71 42.90
N HIS A 2 8.94 -2.61 43.17
CA HIS A 2 7.91 -2.92 42.16
C HIS A 2 7.65 -1.65 41.36
N LEU A 3 8.19 -1.58 40.15
CA LEU A 3 7.86 -0.53 39.20
C LEU A 3 6.46 -0.81 38.65
N THR A 4 5.46 -0.17 39.26
CA THR A 4 4.13 -0.07 38.68
C THR A 4 4.23 0.84 37.44
N CYS A 5 4.30 0.21 36.27
CA CYS A 5 4.19 0.91 34.99
C CYS A 5 2.76 1.44 34.87
N THR A 6 2.57 2.71 35.24
CA THR A 6 1.33 3.44 34.99
C THR A 6 1.23 3.70 33.49
N LEU A 7 0.57 2.78 32.78
CA LEU A 7 0.14 2.98 31.40
C LEU A 7 -0.77 4.20 31.35
N THR A 8 -0.20 5.34 30.95
CA THR A 8 -0.95 6.57 30.71
C THR A 8 -2.04 6.27 29.68
N THR A 9 -3.28 6.69 29.89
CA THR A 9 -4.39 6.41 28.96
C THR A 9 -4.13 6.87 27.51
N LYS A 10 -3.19 7.80 27.29
CA LYS A 10 -2.68 8.20 25.97
C LYS A 10 -2.02 7.07 25.19
N SER A 11 -1.26 6.16 25.84
CA SER A 11 -0.55 5.08 25.16
C SER A 11 -1.49 3.98 24.64
N VAL A 12 -2.69 3.83 25.21
CA VAL A 12 -3.69 2.86 24.72
C VAL A 12 -4.35 3.34 23.42
N SER A 13 -4.59 4.65 23.27
CA SER A 13 -5.17 5.23 22.05
C SER A 13 -4.21 5.24 20.85
N LEU A 14 -2.91 5.34 21.11
CA LEU A 14 -1.86 5.36 20.08
C LEU A 14 -1.63 3.99 19.44
N LEU A 15 -1.92 2.89 20.17
CA LEU A 15 -1.63 1.54 19.69
C LEU A 15 -2.45 1.15 18.44
N PRO A 16 -3.78 1.32 18.37
CA PRO A 16 -4.53 0.96 17.15
C PRO A 16 -4.17 1.78 15.91
N LEU A 17 -3.87 3.07 16.08
CA LEU A 17 -3.62 4.00 14.99
C LEU A 17 -2.29 3.74 14.29
N HIS A 18 -1.20 3.55 15.04
CA HIS A 18 0.11 3.28 14.44
C HIS A 18 0.15 1.90 13.73
N HIS A 19 -0.62 0.91 14.20
CA HIS A 19 -0.74 -0.38 13.51
C HIS A 19 -1.39 -0.24 12.14
N ILE A 20 -2.45 0.57 12.01
CA ILE A 20 -3.11 0.81 10.72
C ILE A 20 -2.18 1.54 9.77
N GLN A 21 -1.53 2.61 10.23
CA GLN A 21 -0.58 3.34 9.40
C GLN A 21 0.56 2.41 8.91
N ARG A 22 1.12 1.60 9.82
CA ARG A 22 2.17 0.63 9.49
C ARG A 22 1.68 -0.45 8.51
N ALA A 23 0.45 -0.94 8.67
CA ALA A 23 -0.15 -1.92 7.75
C ALA A 23 -0.28 -1.34 6.34
N ILE A 24 -0.83 -0.12 6.21
CA ILE A 24 -0.95 0.57 4.92
C ILE A 24 0.43 0.69 4.26
N HIS A 25 1.46 1.12 4.99
CA HIS A 25 2.82 1.16 4.45
C HIS A 25 3.33 -0.20 3.99
N ALA A 26 3.13 -1.25 4.80
CA ALA A 26 3.60 -2.60 4.48
C ALA A 26 2.97 -3.14 3.19
N PHE A 27 1.66 -2.93 2.99
CA PHE A 27 0.97 -3.38 1.77
C PHE A 27 1.57 -2.81 0.49
N PHE A 28 1.85 -1.50 0.46
CA PHE A 28 2.39 -0.85 -0.73
C PHE A 28 3.91 -1.04 -0.88
N SER A 29 4.64 -1.25 0.21
CA SER A 29 6.05 -1.67 0.15
C SER A 29 6.21 -3.04 -0.52
N GLU A 30 5.37 -4.01 -0.15
CA GLU A 30 5.36 -5.35 -0.77
C GLU A 30 5.08 -5.24 -2.27
N VAL A 31 4.09 -4.46 -2.69
CA VAL A 31 3.80 -4.23 -4.11
C VAL A 31 5.01 -3.68 -4.85
N ASN A 32 5.72 -2.72 -4.27
CA ASN A 32 6.89 -2.12 -4.89
C ASN A 32 8.06 -3.12 -5.00
N GLU A 33 8.29 -3.93 -3.96
CA GLU A 33 9.31 -4.97 -3.98
C GLU A 33 9.00 -6.00 -5.08
N GLN A 34 7.77 -6.49 -5.15
CA GLN A 34 7.37 -7.47 -6.17
C GLN A 34 7.42 -6.89 -7.59
N ALA A 35 7.13 -5.59 -7.78
CA ALA A 35 7.30 -4.94 -9.06
C ALA A 35 8.78 -4.84 -9.48
N LEU A 36 9.69 -4.59 -8.54
CA LEU A 36 11.13 -4.63 -8.81
C LEU A 36 11.58 -6.05 -9.16
N GLN A 37 11.08 -7.07 -8.45
CA GLN A 37 11.35 -8.47 -8.78
C GLN A 37 10.86 -8.82 -10.19
N LEU A 38 9.67 -8.36 -10.60
CA LEU A 38 9.17 -8.52 -11.97
C LEU A 38 10.14 -7.93 -12.99
N MET A 39 10.63 -6.71 -12.77
CA MET A 39 11.58 -6.05 -13.67
C MET A 39 12.93 -6.79 -13.77
N MET A 40 13.40 -7.39 -12.68
CA MET A 40 14.65 -8.15 -12.68
C MET A 40 14.54 -9.49 -13.41
N HIS A 41 13.42 -10.19 -13.29
CA HIS A 41 13.21 -11.51 -13.90
C HIS A 41 12.65 -11.42 -15.32
N HIS A 42 11.92 -10.35 -15.63
CA HIS A 42 11.29 -10.08 -16.92
C HIS A 42 11.56 -8.63 -17.33
N PRO A 43 12.78 -8.30 -17.81
CA PRO A 43 13.14 -6.93 -18.20
C PRO A 43 12.20 -6.34 -19.25
N GLU A 44 11.62 -7.16 -20.12
CA GLU A 44 10.61 -6.77 -21.10
C GLU A 44 9.33 -6.17 -20.47
N CYS A 45 9.08 -6.44 -19.19
CA CYS A 45 7.97 -5.89 -18.40
C CYS A 45 8.34 -4.60 -17.65
N GLU A 46 9.53 -4.00 -17.87
CA GLU A 46 9.99 -2.80 -17.16
C GLU A 46 8.94 -1.68 -17.13
N ALA A 47 8.35 -1.35 -18.28
CA ALA A 47 7.35 -0.28 -18.37
C ALA A 47 6.13 -0.56 -17.48
N GLU A 48 5.67 -1.81 -17.43
CA GLU A 48 4.56 -2.20 -16.57
C GLU A 48 4.93 -2.17 -15.10
N ALA A 49 6.11 -2.69 -14.73
CA ALA A 49 6.63 -2.62 -13.37
C ALA A 49 6.71 -1.16 -12.87
N GLN A 50 7.24 -0.26 -13.70
CA GLN A 50 7.30 1.17 -13.38
C GLN A 50 5.91 1.81 -13.24
N ARG A 51 4.95 1.46 -14.12
CA ARG A 51 3.55 1.92 -13.99
C ARG A 51 2.94 1.49 -12.66
N ILE A 52 3.16 0.23 -12.26
CA ILE A 52 2.67 -0.32 -10.99
C ILE A 52 3.30 0.41 -9.80
N VAL A 53 4.62 0.64 -9.78
CA VAL A 53 5.30 1.39 -8.70
C VAL A 53 4.76 2.81 -8.58
N ARG A 54 4.57 3.53 -9.70
CA ARG A 54 4.01 4.89 -9.68
C ARG A 54 2.60 4.90 -9.12
N LYS A 55 1.76 3.94 -9.53
CA LYS A 55 0.38 3.82 -9.05
C LYS A 55 0.33 3.44 -7.57
N SER A 56 1.13 2.48 -7.14
CA SER A 56 1.32 2.06 -5.75
C SER A 56 1.67 3.25 -4.85
N ASN A 57 2.69 4.03 -5.22
CA ASN A 57 3.10 5.20 -4.47
C ASN A 57 2.04 6.31 -4.43
N SER A 58 1.25 6.46 -5.50
CA SER A 58 0.14 7.40 -5.53
C SER A 58 -0.97 6.99 -4.55
N LEU A 59 -1.35 5.71 -4.54
CA LEU A 59 -2.37 5.17 -3.65
C LEU A 59 -1.91 5.22 -2.18
N LEU A 60 -0.65 4.87 -1.91
CA LEU A 60 -0.06 5.02 -0.57
C LEU A 60 -0.18 6.47 -0.07
N ARG A 61 0.19 7.46 -0.89
CA ARG A 61 0.06 8.88 -0.52
C ARG A 61 -1.39 9.27 -0.27
N GLN A 62 -2.33 8.78 -1.08
CA GLN A 62 -3.76 9.04 -0.89
C GLN A 62 -4.25 8.47 0.44
N HIS A 63 -4.01 7.19 0.72
CA HIS A 63 -4.45 6.52 1.94
C HIS A 63 -3.82 7.10 3.20
N ILE A 64 -2.52 7.39 3.17
CA ILE A 64 -1.82 8.06 4.30
C ILE A 64 -2.27 9.52 4.45
N GLY A 65 -2.57 10.20 3.34
CA GLY A 65 -3.16 11.54 3.35
C GLY A 65 -4.50 11.55 4.09
N THR A 66 -5.41 10.67 3.71
CA THR A 66 -6.70 10.47 4.38
C THR A 66 -6.54 10.08 5.85
N PHE A 67 -5.56 9.22 6.16
CA PHE A 67 -5.25 8.86 7.53
C PHE A 67 -4.77 10.06 8.36
N LYS A 68 -3.96 10.96 7.79
CA LYS A 68 -3.39 12.11 8.53
C LYS A 68 -4.32 13.32 8.57
N SER A 69 -5.25 13.45 7.64
CA SER A 69 -6.17 14.60 7.57
C SER A 69 -7.29 14.56 8.60
N ASN A 70 -7.55 13.40 9.21
CA ASN A 70 -8.65 13.20 10.15
C ASN A 70 -8.12 13.06 11.60
N PRO A 71 -8.68 13.79 12.57
CA PRO A 71 -8.34 13.63 13.97
C PRO A 71 -9.04 12.40 14.56
N TRP A 72 -8.46 11.22 14.35
CA TRP A 72 -9.04 9.95 14.80
C TRP A 72 -9.16 9.84 16.32
N LYS A 73 -10.32 9.40 16.79
CA LYS A 73 -10.66 9.09 18.17
C LYS A 73 -11.05 7.63 18.30
N ALA A 74 -10.09 6.77 18.62
CA ALA A 74 -10.39 5.39 19.00
C ALA A 74 -11.10 5.37 20.37
N PRO A 75 -12.17 4.57 20.58
CA PRO A 75 -12.73 3.54 19.67
C PRO A 75 -13.82 4.03 18.70
N GLN A 76 -14.28 5.27 18.81
CA GLN A 76 -15.41 5.84 18.05
C GLN A 76 -15.22 5.68 16.53
N ASP A 77 -13.99 5.89 16.06
CA ASP A 77 -13.67 5.81 14.63
C ASP A 77 -13.18 4.43 14.17
N SER A 78 -13.27 3.40 15.02
CA SER A 78 -12.71 2.08 14.72
C SER A 78 -13.26 1.47 13.42
N ALA A 79 -14.54 1.67 13.11
CA ALA A 79 -15.15 1.20 11.87
C ALA A 79 -14.57 1.90 10.64
N ALA A 80 -14.43 3.23 10.68
CA ALA A 80 -13.87 4.03 9.59
C ALA A 80 -12.38 3.72 9.37
N LEU A 81 -11.62 3.54 10.46
CA LEU A 81 -10.23 3.15 10.45
C LEU A 81 -10.01 1.75 9.86
N LYS A 82 -10.86 0.77 10.22
CA LYS A 82 -10.85 -0.56 9.61
C LYS A 82 -11.16 -0.50 8.13
N LYS A 83 -12.17 0.27 7.74
CA LYS A 83 -12.54 0.48 6.34
C LYS A 83 -11.39 1.06 5.53
N LEU A 84 -10.73 2.12 6.02
CA LEU A 84 -9.56 2.71 5.36
C LEU A 84 -8.42 1.67 5.18
N CYS A 85 -8.14 0.88 6.21
CA CYS A 85 -7.14 -0.19 6.13
C CYS A 85 -7.52 -1.26 5.10
N GLN A 86 -8.80 -1.63 5.04
CA GLN A 86 -9.31 -2.63 4.11
C GLN A 86 -9.26 -2.13 2.66
N GLU A 87 -9.66 -0.88 2.40
CA GLU A 87 -9.57 -0.27 1.08
C GLU A 87 -8.12 -0.22 0.58
N ALA A 88 -7.18 0.16 1.45
CA ALA A 88 -5.75 0.14 1.14
C ALA A 88 -5.25 -1.28 0.80
N GLN A 89 -5.70 -2.31 1.53
CA GLN A 89 -5.37 -3.70 1.27
C GLN A 89 -5.95 -4.21 -0.06
N GLU A 90 -7.21 -3.89 -0.36
CA GLU A 90 -7.86 -4.30 -1.61
C GLU A 90 -7.16 -3.67 -2.82
N ASP A 91 -6.80 -2.38 -2.73
CA ASP A 91 -6.06 -1.69 -3.77
C ASP A 91 -4.66 -2.28 -3.98
N SER A 92 -3.93 -2.61 -2.92
CA SER A 92 -2.62 -3.26 -3.05
C SER A 92 -2.73 -4.65 -3.67
N LEU A 93 -3.77 -5.42 -3.32
CA LEU A 93 -4.00 -6.75 -3.88
C LEU A 93 -4.29 -6.71 -5.39
N LYS A 94 -5.04 -5.71 -5.87
CA LYS A 94 -5.25 -5.52 -7.32
C LYS A 94 -3.94 -5.29 -8.06
N LEU A 95 -3.04 -4.48 -7.49
CA LEU A 95 -1.71 -4.26 -8.06
C LEU A 95 -0.88 -5.55 -8.02
N MET A 96 -0.94 -6.31 -6.92
CA MET A 96 -0.26 -7.60 -6.83
C MET A 96 -0.75 -8.61 -7.88
N GLN A 97 -2.07 -8.71 -8.07
CA GLN A 97 -2.64 -9.57 -9.09
C GLN A 97 -2.13 -9.18 -10.48
N ARG A 98 -1.97 -7.88 -10.75
CA ARG A 98 -1.44 -7.41 -12.02
C ARG A 98 0.05 -7.74 -12.22
N ILE A 99 0.85 -7.68 -11.15
CA ILE A 99 2.24 -8.16 -11.18
C ILE A 99 2.27 -9.66 -11.52
N GLN A 100 1.42 -10.47 -10.88
CA GLN A 100 1.34 -11.91 -11.14
C GLN A 100 0.91 -12.22 -12.57
N GLN A 101 -0.04 -11.46 -13.13
CA GLN A 101 -0.44 -11.59 -14.54
C GLN A 101 0.71 -11.25 -15.50
N ALA A 102 1.47 -10.18 -15.20
CA ALA A 102 2.63 -9.80 -16.00
C ALA A 102 3.74 -10.85 -15.94
N ALA A 103 4.00 -11.44 -14.75
CA ALA A 103 4.95 -12.52 -14.60
C ALA A 103 4.51 -13.81 -15.33
N ALA A 104 3.21 -14.10 -15.35
CA ALA A 104 2.67 -15.30 -16.01
C ALA A 104 2.64 -15.18 -17.54
N ASN A 105 2.54 -13.97 -18.10
CA ASN A 105 2.56 -13.74 -19.53
C ASN A 105 3.34 -12.46 -19.91
N PRO A 106 4.67 -12.45 -19.77
CA PRO A 106 5.49 -11.25 -19.97
C PRO A 106 5.36 -10.64 -21.38
N ALA A 107 5.28 -11.49 -22.40
CA ALA A 107 5.18 -11.06 -23.80
C ALA A 107 3.95 -10.18 -24.07
N ALA A 108 2.81 -10.46 -23.43
CA ALA A 108 1.60 -9.66 -23.59
C ALA A 108 1.75 -8.24 -23.01
N PHE A 109 2.55 -8.10 -21.95
CA PHE A 109 2.81 -6.80 -21.30
C PHE A 109 3.99 -6.06 -21.92
N ALA A 110 4.90 -6.77 -22.59
CA ALA A 110 5.96 -6.18 -23.41
C ALA A 110 5.43 -5.60 -24.73
N ALA A 111 4.43 -6.25 -25.34
CA ALA A 111 3.80 -5.81 -26.59
C ALA A 111 2.88 -4.59 -26.42
N ALA A 112 2.39 -4.35 -25.20
CA ALA A 112 1.64 -3.15 -24.84
C ALA A 112 2.60 -1.95 -24.72
N ARG A 113 3.14 -1.48 -25.85
CA ARG A 113 3.90 -0.23 -25.91
C ARG A 113 3.04 0.91 -25.34
N PRO A 114 3.64 1.88 -24.63
CA PRO A 114 2.90 3.06 -24.21
C PRO A 114 2.54 3.84 -25.48
N ASP A 115 1.30 3.74 -25.94
CA ASP A 115 0.76 4.76 -26.83
C ASP A 115 0.86 6.09 -26.09
N GLU A 116 1.51 7.06 -26.74
CA GLU A 116 1.47 8.48 -26.40
C GLU A 116 0.02 8.94 -26.26
N GLN A 117 -0.54 8.86 -25.06
CA GLN A 117 -1.77 9.55 -24.68
C GLN A 117 -1.63 10.15 -23.29
N ASN A 118 -0.77 11.16 -23.18
CA ASN A 118 -1.23 12.54 -22.96
C ASN A 118 -0.01 13.47 -22.87
N ALA A 119 0.04 14.39 -23.84
CA ALA A 119 0.68 15.68 -23.74
C ALA A 119 0.09 16.52 -22.58
#